data_AF-A0A377D0Z2-F1
#
_entry.id   AF-A0A377D0Z2-F1
#
_cell.length_a   1.000
_cell.length_b   1.000
_cell.length_c   1.000
_cell.angle_alpha   90.00
_cell.angle_beta   90.00
_cell.angle_gamma   90.00
#
_symmetry.space_group_name_H-M   'P 1'
#
loop_
_entity.id
_entity.type
_entity.pdbx_description
1 polymer ?
#
loop_
_entity_poly.entity_id
_entity_poly.type
_entity_poly.pdbx_seq_one_letter_code
_entity_poly.pdbx_strand_id
1 'polypeptide(L)'
;MSSTNALALSMRKNALGQKEYPDMTLLGGSFQGLPVIVSQYVGDQLVLVNAPDIYLADDGGVAVDMSREASLEMQSEPTGDSTTPSPVELVSMFQTGSVAIRAERWINWRRRRTAAVAVITGVNYGSASGG
;
A
#
# COMPACT_ATOMS: atom_id res chain seq x y z
N MET A 1 8.56 2.71 2.41
CA MET A 1 9.34 2.85 1.16
C MET A 1 9.13 1.62 0.28
N SER A 2 9.48 1.61 -1.01
CA SER A 2 9.44 0.40 -1.85
C SER A 2 10.57 -0.58 -1.53
N SER A 3 10.42 -1.85 -1.92
CA SER A 3 11.48 -2.85 -1.67
C SER A 3 12.74 -2.56 -2.50
N THR A 4 12.58 -2.00 -3.70
CA THR A 4 13.71 -1.56 -4.54
C THR A 4 14.54 -0.50 -3.85
N ASN A 5 13.89 0.50 -3.23
CA ASN A 5 14.59 1.54 -2.46
C ASN A 5 15.23 0.97 -1.19
N ALA A 6 14.55 0.06 -0.49
CA ALA A 6 15.11 -0.61 0.70
C ALA A 6 16.36 -1.45 0.36
N LEU A 7 16.33 -2.15 -0.77
CA LEU A 7 17.48 -2.91 -1.27
C LEU A 7 18.64 -1.99 -1.65
N ALA A 8 18.39 -0.91 -2.39
CA ALA A 8 19.41 0.06 -2.76
C ALA A 8 20.10 0.67 -1.53
N LEU A 9 19.32 1.00 -0.49
CA LEU A 9 19.84 1.43 0.82
C LEU A 9 20.69 0.35 1.50
N SER A 10 20.26 -0.91 1.49
CA SER A 10 21.02 -2.01 2.11
C SER A 10 22.39 -2.28 1.49
N MET A 11 22.58 -1.88 0.23
CA MET A 11 23.81 -2.07 -0.54
C MET A 11 24.76 -0.87 -0.48
N ARG A 12 24.33 0.26 0.08
CA ARG A 12 25.17 1.46 0.25
C ARG A 12 26.35 1.14 1.16
N LYS A 13 27.54 1.58 0.74
CA LYS A 13 28.79 1.41 1.49
C LYS A 13 29.45 2.76 1.73
N ASN A 14 30.07 2.90 2.90
CA ASN A 14 30.90 4.06 3.21
C ASN A 14 32.26 3.96 2.48
N ALA A 15 33.09 5.01 2.62
CA ALA A 15 34.43 5.06 2.00
C ALA A 15 35.38 3.93 2.46
N LEU A 16 35.08 3.26 3.58
CA LEU A 16 35.83 2.12 4.12
C LEU A 16 35.26 0.76 3.65
N GLY A 17 34.25 0.75 2.78
CA GLY A 17 33.65 -0.47 2.22
C GLY A 17 32.65 -1.18 3.13
N GLN A 18 32.36 -0.64 4.31
CA GLN A 18 31.37 -1.16 5.24
C GLN A 18 29.97 -0.70 4.83
N LYS A 19 28.95 -1.52 5.10
CA LYS A 19 27.55 -1.13 4.85
C LYS A 19 27.19 0.09 5.67
N GLU A 20 26.62 1.09 5.01
CA GLU A 20 26.16 2.33 5.65
C GLU A 20 24.86 2.10 6.44
N TYR A 21 24.01 1.19 5.96
CA TYR A 21 22.77 0.77 6.61
C TYR A 21 22.76 -0.75 6.81
N PRO A 22 23.51 -1.28 7.79
CA PRO A 22 23.66 -2.73 7.98
C PRO A 22 22.35 -3.42 8.36
N ASP A 23 21.46 -2.71 9.05
CA ASP A 23 20.16 -3.22 9.52
C ASP A 23 19.04 -3.11 8.46
N MET A 24 19.36 -2.63 7.25
CA MET A 24 18.43 -2.60 6.14
C MET A 24 18.53 -3.86 5.28
N THR A 25 17.37 -4.36 4.87
CA THR A 25 17.24 -5.47 3.93
C THR A 25 16.12 -5.18 2.92
N LEU A 26 15.95 -6.05 1.92
CA LEU A 26 14.84 -5.99 0.97
C LEU A 26 13.46 -5.98 1.67
N LEU A 27 13.35 -6.67 2.81
CA LEU A 27 12.11 -6.79 3.59
C LEU A 27 11.91 -5.62 4.56
N GLY A 28 12.80 -4.62 4.52
CA GLY A 28 12.85 -3.56 5.52
C GLY A 28 13.87 -3.88 6.61
N GLY A 29 13.58 -3.45 7.83
CA GLY A 29 14.52 -3.48 8.95
C GLY A 29 14.50 -2.16 9.71
N SER A 30 15.66 -1.65 10.10
CA SER A 30 15.78 -0.35 10.75
C SER A 30 16.52 0.67 9.87
N PHE A 31 16.01 1.90 9.83
CA PHE A 31 16.69 3.04 9.20
C PHE A 31 16.87 4.12 10.26
N GLN A 32 18.12 4.45 10.61
CA GLN A 32 18.45 5.39 11.70
C GLN A 32 17.78 5.01 13.04
N GLY A 33 17.67 3.70 13.32
CA GLY A 33 17.02 3.18 14.52
C GLY A 33 15.49 3.17 14.48
N LEU A 34 14.87 3.65 13.38
CA LEU A 34 13.41 3.64 13.19
C LEU A 34 12.99 2.42 12.37
N PRO A 35 11.87 1.75 12.70
CA PRO A 35 11.38 0.62 11.93
C PRO A 35 10.90 1.06 10.55
N VAL A 36 11.27 0.30 9.52
CA VAL A 36 10.89 0.55 8.13
C VAL A 36 9.83 -0.44 7.68
N ILE A 37 8.70 0.08 7.21
CA ILE A 37 7.68 -0.69 6.52
C ILE A 37 7.88 -0.56 5.01
N VAL A 38 7.95 -1.72 4.34
CA VAL A 38 8.15 -1.82 2.90
C VAL A 38 6.82 -2.10 2.21
N SER A 39 6.50 -1.32 1.18
CA SER A 39 5.32 -1.52 0.34
C SER A 39 5.59 -1.00 -1.08
N GLN A 40 5.24 -1.81 -2.09
CA GLN A 40 5.39 -1.41 -3.50
C GLN A 40 4.50 -0.23 -3.87
N TYR A 41 3.38 -0.05 -3.17
CA TYR A 41 2.46 1.06 -3.42
C TYR A 41 3.09 2.43 -3.17
N VAL A 42 4.16 2.48 -2.38
CA VAL A 42 4.89 3.73 -2.08
C VAL A 42 5.76 4.18 -3.26
N GLY A 43 6.06 3.30 -4.23
CA GLY A 43 6.86 3.62 -5.42
C GLY A 43 8.22 4.24 -5.07
N ASP A 44 8.52 5.40 -5.67
CA ASP A 44 9.79 6.10 -5.52
C ASP A 44 9.85 7.04 -4.30
N GLN A 45 8.90 6.91 -3.38
CA GLN A 45 8.83 7.77 -2.20
C GLN A 45 9.51 7.14 -0.98
N LEU A 46 10.10 8.01 -0.16
CA LEU A 46 10.39 7.72 1.24
C LEU A 46 9.40 8.53 2.10
N VAL A 47 8.64 7.83 2.94
CA VAL A 47 7.65 8.45 3.82
C VAL A 47 8.11 8.25 5.27
N LEU A 48 8.28 9.36 5.98
CA LEU A 48 8.54 9.38 7.42
C LEU A 48 7.23 9.74 8.12
N VAL A 49 6.81 8.90 9.05
CA VAL A 49 5.54 9.07 9.77
C VAL A 49 5.80 9.05 11.27
N ASN A 50 5.40 10.11 11.95
CA ASN A 50 5.27 10.10 13.40
C ASN A 50 3.91 9.49 13.77
N ALA A 51 3.87 8.16 13.90
CA ALA A 51 2.64 7.41 14.18
C ALA A 51 1.78 7.95 15.35
N PRO A 52 2.33 8.32 16.53
CA PRO A 52 1.53 8.87 17.62
C PRO A 52 0.88 10.23 17.32
N ASP A 53 1.33 10.94 16.28
CA ASP A 53 0.70 12.17 15.79
C ASP A 53 -0.29 11.91 14.64
N ILE A 54 -0.72 10.65 14.44
CA ILE A 54 -1.80 10.28 13.52
C ILE A 54 -3.02 9.86 14.34
N TYR A 55 -4.11 10.60 14.23
CA TYR A 55 -5.40 10.16 14.72
C TYR A 55 -5.90 9.03 13.83
N LEU A 56 -6.22 7.91 14.46
CA LEU A 56 -6.86 6.76 13.84
C LEU A 56 -8.17 6.53 14.58
N ALA A 57 -9.27 6.57 13.83
CA ALA A 57 -10.58 6.14 14.28
C ALA A 57 -10.98 4.94 13.43
N ASP A 58 -11.02 3.79 14.06
CA ASP A 58 -11.46 2.54 13.47
C ASP A 58 -12.64 2.08 14.31
N ASP A 59 -13.81 1.99 13.69
CA ASP A 59 -15.03 1.54 14.37
C ASP A 59 -15.01 0.01 14.56
N GLY A 60 -13.92 -0.67 14.18
CA GLY A 60 -13.63 -2.06 14.50
C GLY A 60 -14.52 -3.09 13.80
N GLY A 61 -15.59 -2.64 13.13
CA GLY A 61 -16.49 -3.46 12.35
C GLY A 61 -15.90 -3.79 10.99
N VAL A 62 -15.51 -5.04 10.79
CA VAL A 62 -15.38 -5.62 9.45
C VAL A 62 -16.68 -6.34 9.15
N ALA A 63 -17.48 -5.83 8.22
CA ALA A 63 -18.65 -6.53 7.72
C ALA A 63 -18.21 -7.44 6.56
N VAL A 64 -18.53 -8.73 6.66
CA VAL A 64 -18.28 -9.69 5.58
C VAL A 64 -19.62 -10.26 5.14
N ASP A 65 -20.03 -9.91 3.93
CA ASP A 65 -21.24 -10.42 3.30
C ASP A 65 -20.87 -11.40 2.19
N MET A 66 -21.70 -12.43 2.00
CA MET A 66 -21.51 -13.45 0.97
C MET A 66 -22.78 -13.62 0.13
N SER A 67 -22.65 -13.62 -1.19
CA SER A 67 -23.78 -13.85 -2.11
C SER A 67 -23.44 -14.83 -3.23
N ARG A 68 -24.38 -15.75 -3.49
CA ARG A 68 -24.37 -16.68 -4.63
C ARG A 68 -25.26 -16.22 -5.78
N GLU A 69 -26.04 -15.17 -5.56
CA GLU A 69 -27.05 -14.67 -6.51
C GLU A 69 -26.70 -13.27 -7.03
N ALA A 70 -25.54 -12.73 -6.63
CA ALA A 70 -25.05 -11.47 -7.15
C ALA A 70 -24.74 -11.56 -8.64
N SER A 71 -24.87 -10.42 -9.34
CA SER A 71 -24.37 -10.24 -10.69
C SER A 71 -23.27 -9.17 -10.66
N LEU A 72 -22.13 -9.44 -11.29
CA LEU A 72 -20.94 -8.60 -11.20
C LEU A 72 -20.45 -8.18 -12.58
N GLU A 73 -20.14 -6.89 -12.76
CA GLU A 73 -19.43 -6.38 -13.93
C GLU A 73 -17.94 -6.74 -13.79
N MET A 74 -17.44 -7.63 -14.65
CA MET A 74 -16.07 -8.16 -14.59
C MET A 74 -15.13 -7.40 -15.54
N GLN A 75 -15.19 -6.07 -15.52
CA GLN A 75 -14.38 -5.21 -16.38
C GLN A 75 -13.29 -4.48 -15.58
N SER A 76 -12.13 -4.25 -16.20
CA SER A 76 -11.03 -3.50 -15.57
C SER A 76 -11.38 -2.03 -15.31
N GLU A 77 -12.30 -1.47 -16.09
CA GLU A 77 -12.92 -0.16 -15.92
C GLU A 77 -14.44 -0.33 -15.91
N PRO A 78 -15.06 -0.62 -14.75
CA PRO A 78 -16.50 -0.76 -14.62
C PRO A 78 -17.21 0.56 -14.88
N THR A 79 -18.28 0.53 -15.67
CA THR A 79 -19.08 1.73 -16.04
C THR A 79 -20.49 1.70 -15.47
N GLY A 80 -20.86 0.62 -14.78
CA GLY A 80 -22.14 0.46 -14.10
C GLY A 80 -22.33 1.46 -12.96
N ASP A 81 -23.42 2.23 -13.03
CA ASP A 81 -23.86 3.11 -11.94
C ASP A 81 -25.16 2.57 -11.34
N SER A 82 -25.15 2.31 -10.03
CA SER A 82 -26.29 1.77 -9.28
C SER A 82 -27.46 2.78 -9.13
N THR A 83 -27.16 4.07 -9.23
CA THR A 83 -28.14 5.17 -9.12
C THR A 83 -28.68 5.63 -10.48
N THR A 84 -27.86 5.62 -11.53
CA THR A 84 -28.29 5.87 -12.93
C THR A 84 -27.81 4.74 -13.85
N PRO A 85 -28.58 3.65 -13.99
CA PRO A 85 -28.13 2.44 -14.67
C PRO A 85 -27.71 2.68 -16.12
N SER A 86 -26.45 2.37 -16.43
CA SER A 86 -25.91 2.24 -17.78
C SER A 86 -26.03 0.78 -18.23
N PRO A 87 -26.27 0.50 -19.52
CA PRO A 87 -26.25 -0.87 -20.03
C PRO A 87 -24.83 -1.45 -19.92
N VAL A 88 -24.65 -2.46 -19.07
CA VAL A 88 -23.38 -3.16 -18.86
C VAL A 88 -23.60 -4.67 -18.86
N GLU A 89 -22.60 -5.43 -19.33
CA GLU A 89 -22.65 -6.89 -19.29
C GLU A 89 -22.29 -7.39 -17.89
N LEU A 90 -23.23 -8.12 -17.27
CA LEU A 90 -23.09 -8.64 -15.92
C LEU A 90 -22.92 -10.15 -15.93
N VAL A 91 -21.98 -10.65 -15.14
CA VAL A 91 -21.77 -12.08 -14.92
C VAL A 91 -22.58 -12.52 -13.70
N SER A 92 -23.52 -13.44 -13.90
CA SER A 92 -24.31 -14.03 -12.81
C SER A 92 -23.49 -15.05 -12.04
N MET A 93 -23.30 -14.83 -10.74
CA MET A 93 -22.58 -15.76 -9.87
C MET A 93 -23.30 -17.11 -9.73
N PHE A 94 -24.64 -17.13 -9.87
CA PHE A 94 -25.40 -18.37 -9.82
C PHE A 94 -25.15 -19.24 -11.06
N GLN A 95 -25.21 -18.65 -12.25
CA GLN A 95 -25.00 -19.38 -13.52
C GLN A 95 -23.57 -19.89 -13.66
N THR A 96 -22.59 -19.15 -13.16
CA THR A 96 -21.17 -19.54 -13.21
C THR A 96 -20.72 -20.36 -11.98
N GLY A 97 -21.64 -20.73 -11.07
CA GLY A 97 -21.32 -21.48 -9.85
C GLY A 97 -20.33 -20.78 -8.93
N SER A 98 -20.28 -19.45 -8.96
CA SER A 98 -19.34 -18.60 -8.24
C SER A 98 -19.94 -18.03 -6.95
N VAL A 99 -19.08 -17.57 -6.03
CA VAL A 99 -19.48 -16.92 -4.77
C VAL A 99 -18.81 -15.55 -4.71
N ALA A 100 -19.61 -14.50 -4.54
CA ALA A 100 -19.11 -13.16 -4.26
C ALA A 100 -18.99 -12.96 -2.74
N ILE A 101 -17.84 -12.44 -2.31
CA ILE A 101 -17.59 -12.05 -0.92
C ILE A 101 -17.28 -10.55 -0.92
N ARG A 102 -18.02 -9.79 -0.11
CA ARG A 102 -17.81 -8.36 0.11
C ARG A 102 -17.29 -8.16 1.53
N ALA A 103 -16.12 -7.56 1.67
CA ALA A 103 -15.57 -7.18 2.97
C ALA A 103 -15.50 -5.64 3.05
N GLU A 104 -16.20 -5.06 4.01
CA GLU A 104 -16.22 -3.61 4.26
C GLU A 104 -15.58 -3.30 5.61
N ARG A 105 -14.72 -2.28 5.66
CA ARG A 105 -14.17 -1.73 6.90
C ARG A 105 -14.07 -0.22 6.77
N TRP A 106 -14.68 0.50 7.70
CA TRP A 106 -14.58 1.95 7.76
C TRP A 106 -13.40 2.36 8.64
N ILE A 107 -12.37 2.92 8.01
CA ILE A 107 -11.21 3.46 8.71
C ILE A 107 -11.12 4.94 8.39
N ASN A 108 -11.09 5.76 9.45
CA ASN A 108 -10.85 7.19 9.35
C ASN A 108 -9.48 7.51 9.95
N TRP A 109 -8.69 8.32 9.24
CA TRP A 109 -7.40 8.78 9.75
C TRP A 109 -7.18 10.27 9.48
N ARG A 110 -6.45 10.93 10.38
CA ARG A 110 -6.10 12.34 10.23
C ARG A 110 -4.76 12.65 10.88
N ARG A 111 -3.94 13.48 10.23
CA ARG A 111 -2.73 14.04 10.86
C ARG A 111 -3.11 14.98 11.99
N ARG A 112 -2.56 14.78 13.20
CA ARG A 112 -2.70 15.69 14.34
C ARG A 112 -1.96 17.00 14.11
N ARG A 113 -0.81 16.95 13.43
CA ARG A 113 0.04 18.09 13.09
C ARG A 113 0.50 18.00 11.64
N THR A 114 0.76 19.14 11.01
CA THR A 114 1.28 19.19 9.62
C THR A 114 2.60 18.42 9.48
N ALA A 115 3.49 18.55 10.48
CA ALA A 115 4.80 17.89 10.54
C ALA A 115 4.75 16.39 10.86
N ALA A 116 3.57 15.79 11.08
CA ALA A 116 3.45 14.38 11.44
C ALA A 116 3.85 13.42 10.30
N VAL A 117 3.84 13.90 9.06
CA VAL A 117 4.24 13.14 7.88
C VAL A 117 5.14 14.00 7.02
N ALA A 118 6.30 13.45 6.67
CA ALA A 118 7.16 14.01 5.64
C ALA A 118 7.25 13.00 4.48
N VAL A 119 7.02 13.49 3.26
CA VAL A 119 7.16 12.70 2.03
C VAL A 119 8.34 13.25 1.27
N ILE A 120 9.30 12.38 0.99
CA ILE A 120 10.43 12.68 0.11
C ILE A 120 10.14 11.96 -1.20
N THR A 121 10.06 12.73 -2.28
CA THR A 121 9.79 12.25 -3.64
C THR A 121 11.06 12.25 -4.47
N GLY A 122 11.11 11.44 -5.53
CA GLY A 122 12.26 11.38 -6.43
C GLY A 122 13.52 10.87 -5.73
N VAL A 123 13.33 9.96 -4.76
CA VAL A 123 14.45 9.50 -3.96
C VAL A 123 15.25 8.50 -4.77
N ASN A 124 16.34 8.98 -5.36
CA ASN A 124 17.24 8.17 -6.16
C ASN A 124 18.34 7.59 -5.26
N TYR A 125 18.09 6.42 -4.68
CA TYR A 125 19.10 5.69 -3.91
C TYR A 125 20.14 4.99 -4.80
N GLY A 126 20.05 5.17 -6.11
CA GLY A 126 20.97 4.66 -7.12
C GLY A 126 20.40 3.42 -7.78
N SER A 127 20.15 3.53 -9.08
CA SER A 127 20.12 2.42 -10.03
C SER A 127 21.34 1.54 -9.82
N ALA A 128 21.18 0.21 -9.89
CA ALA A 128 22.29 -0.72 -9.97
C ALA A 128 23.21 -0.31 -11.14
N SER A 129 24.27 0.46 -10.85
CA SER A 129 25.38 0.63 -11.76
C SER A 129 26.32 -0.55 -11.53
N GLY A 130 26.21 -1.57 -12.38
CA GLY A 130 27.21 -2.63 -12.43
C GLY A 130 26.76 -3.90 -13.13
N GLY A 131 27.17 -4.02 -14.40
CA GLY A 131 27.55 -5.29 -15.05
C GLY A 131 26.45 -6.06 -15.74
#